data_AF-A0A6B3I961-F1
#
_entry.id   AF-A0A6B3I961-F1
#
_cell.length_a   1.000
_cell.length_b   1.000
_cell.length_c   1.000
_cell.angle_alpha   90.00
_cell.angle_beta   90.00
_cell.angle_gamma   90.00
#
_symmetry.space_group_name_H-M   'P 1'
#
loop_
_entity.id
_entity.type
_entity.pdbx_description
1 polymer ?
#
loop_
_entity_poly.entity_id
_entity_poly.type
_entity_poly.pdbx_seq_one_letter_code
_entity_poly.pdbx_strand_id
1 'polypeptide(L)'
;MPPTPHSRPRKGRSRPATAALAAAAVLATLLAGAAPSQAAADDPAPVLVDRFEGEVPLGNNPPADAIFTWGGDADDHPQLKLAERADAPEGEQVLEGSYDISAYGGFSHEFAVDTPPRNWTAHKGIRFWWYGQNTAPLPPGSGKRIHFEIKDGGANGGASELWTTS
;
A
#
# COMPACT_ATOMS: atom_id res chain seq x y z
N MET A 1 65.68 57.21 22.22
CA MET A 1 64.75 56.21 21.66
C MET A 1 64.01 55.54 22.80
N PRO A 2 62.71 55.80 23.00
CA PRO A 2 61.87 55.05 23.94
C PRO A 2 61.14 53.89 23.24
N PRO A 3 60.81 52.79 23.94
CA PRO A 3 60.10 51.66 23.34
C PRO A 3 58.59 51.91 23.28
N THR A 4 57.98 51.46 22.19
CA THR A 4 56.53 51.46 21.90
C THR A 4 55.80 50.41 22.75
N PRO A 5 54.58 50.68 23.27
CA PRO A 5 53.80 49.68 23.96
C PRO A 5 53.02 48.79 22.97
N HIS A 6 53.10 47.47 23.15
CA HIS A 6 52.23 46.52 22.46
C HIS A 6 50.92 46.31 23.24
N SER A 7 49.79 46.67 22.63
CA SER A 7 48.44 46.34 23.11
C SER A 7 48.14 44.85 22.93
N ARG A 8 47.76 44.15 24.02
CA ARG A 8 47.18 42.80 23.94
C ARG A 8 45.70 42.87 23.52
N PRO A 9 45.21 42.03 22.60
CA PRO A 9 43.78 41.89 22.38
C PRO A 9 43.12 41.08 23.50
N ARG A 10 42.06 41.64 24.09
CA ARG A 10 41.14 40.95 25.03
C ARG A 10 40.32 39.93 24.25
N LYS A 11 40.45 38.63 24.57
CA LYS A 11 39.54 37.59 24.09
C LYS A 11 38.14 37.83 24.69
N GLY A 12 37.21 38.33 23.87
CA GLY A 12 35.79 38.40 24.18
C GLY A 12 35.19 36.99 24.24
N ARG A 13 34.68 36.63 25.41
CA ARG A 13 34.04 35.35 25.73
C ARG A 13 32.54 35.56 25.63
N SER A 14 31.87 35.07 24.59
CA SER A 14 30.41 35.22 24.47
C SER A 14 29.76 34.16 23.56
N ARG A 15 29.76 32.87 23.94
CA ARG A 15 29.00 31.83 23.20
C ARG A 15 28.28 30.71 23.98
N PRO A 16 28.05 30.72 25.31
CA PRO A 16 27.28 29.63 25.93
C PRO A 16 25.76 29.81 25.78
N ALA A 17 25.23 31.04 25.80
CA ALA A 17 23.79 31.28 25.84
C ALA A 17 23.06 30.93 24.52
N THR A 18 23.68 31.22 23.38
CA THR A 18 23.08 30.97 22.05
C THR A 18 23.03 29.48 21.72
N ALA A 19 24.02 28.70 22.17
CA ALA A 19 24.06 27.26 21.99
C ALA A 19 22.97 26.54 22.80
N ALA A 20 22.71 27.01 24.03
CA ALA A 20 21.67 26.46 24.88
C ALA A 20 20.25 26.71 24.33
N LEU A 21 20.00 27.90 23.77
CA LEU A 21 18.72 28.24 23.14
C LEU A 21 18.46 27.42 21.87
N ALA A 22 19.50 27.18 21.05
CA ALA A 22 19.39 26.35 19.86
C ALA A 22 19.08 24.88 20.21
N ALA A 23 19.75 24.33 21.23
CA ALA A 23 19.49 22.96 21.68
C ALA A 23 18.07 22.79 22.27
N ALA A 24 17.57 23.77 23.02
CA ALA A 24 16.21 23.73 23.57
C ALA A 24 15.14 23.80 22.46
N ALA A 25 15.36 24.61 21.41
CA ALA A 25 14.47 24.69 20.27
C ALA A 25 14.42 23.37 19.48
N VAL A 26 15.57 22.74 19.24
CA VAL A 26 15.65 21.42 18.57
C VAL A 26 14.97 20.34 19.43
N LEU A 27 15.18 20.34 20.75
CA LEU A 27 14.53 19.36 21.62
C LEU A 27 12.99 19.53 21.64
N ALA A 28 12.51 20.77 21.62
CA ALA A 28 11.08 21.07 21.56
C ALA A 28 10.43 20.65 20.23
N THR A 29 11.13 20.80 19.09
CA THR A 29 10.61 20.31 17.79
C THR A 29 10.64 18.79 17.68
N LEU A 30 11.66 18.13 18.23
CA LEU A 30 11.70 16.66 18.30
C LEU A 30 10.60 16.07 19.19
N LEU A 31 10.25 16.74 20.30
CA LEU A 31 9.15 16.31 21.18
C LEU A 31 7.77 16.57 20.58
N ALA A 32 7.59 17.64 19.81
CA ALA A 32 6.34 17.91 19.08
C ALA A 32 6.12 16.96 17.88
N GLY A 33 7.19 16.45 17.27
CA GLY A 33 7.14 15.41 16.23
C GLY A 33 6.93 13.98 16.75
N ALA A 34 7.04 13.79 18.07
CA ALA A 34 6.82 12.51 18.75
C ALA A 34 5.43 12.39 19.37
N ALA A 35 4.49 13.28 19.00
CA ALA A 35 3.09 13.07 19.33
C ALA A 35 2.68 11.68 18.80
N PRO A 36 2.12 10.79 19.63
CA PRO A 36 1.56 9.54 19.12
C PRO A 36 0.58 9.92 18.02
N SER A 37 0.72 9.33 16.83
CA SER A 37 -0.27 9.44 15.78
C SER A 37 -1.63 9.29 16.44
N GLN A 38 -2.44 10.35 16.37
CA GLN A 38 -3.81 10.33 16.86
C GLN A 38 -4.41 9.03 16.31
N ALA A 39 -4.70 8.07 17.18
CA ALA A 39 -5.41 6.86 16.78
C ALA A 39 -6.63 7.36 16.01
N ALA A 40 -6.74 6.98 14.73
CA ALA A 40 -7.88 7.34 13.91
C ALA A 40 -9.12 7.04 14.76
N ALA A 41 -9.95 8.06 15.00
CA ALA A 41 -11.23 7.89 15.67
C ALA A 41 -11.92 6.65 15.09
N ASP A 42 -12.45 5.77 15.95
CA ASP A 42 -12.94 4.41 15.66
C ASP A 42 -13.73 4.29 14.35
N ASP A 43 -13.02 4.28 13.20
CA ASP A 43 -13.61 3.94 11.93
C ASP A 43 -14.04 2.47 12.06
N PRO A 44 -15.28 2.13 11.64
CA PRO A 44 -15.75 0.76 11.74
C PRO A 44 -14.75 -0.17 11.05
N ALA A 45 -14.47 -1.30 11.70
CA ALA A 45 -13.57 -2.31 11.15
C ALA A 45 -13.99 -2.62 9.70
N PRO A 46 -13.06 -2.58 8.73
CA PRO A 46 -13.43 -2.80 7.35
C PRO A 46 -14.06 -4.15 7.12
N VAL A 47 -15.07 -4.20 6.25
CA VAL A 47 -15.71 -5.44 5.86
C VAL A 47 -14.73 -6.23 4.99
N LEU A 48 -14.42 -7.44 5.43
CA LEU A 48 -13.50 -8.33 4.74
C LEU A 48 -14.16 -8.88 3.47
N VAL A 49 -13.44 -8.78 2.34
CA VAL A 49 -13.83 -9.41 1.07
C VAL A 49 -13.21 -10.79 0.96
N ASP A 50 -11.90 -10.89 1.19
CA ASP A 50 -11.15 -12.13 1.25
C ASP A 50 -9.88 -11.91 2.09
N ARG A 51 -9.37 -12.97 2.70
CA ARG A 51 -8.05 -13.03 3.34
C ARG A 51 -7.01 -13.74 2.47
N PHE A 52 -7.48 -14.49 1.47
CA PHE A 52 -6.67 -15.39 0.65
C PHE A 52 -6.04 -16.52 1.48
N GLU A 53 -6.86 -17.16 2.32
CA GLU A 53 -6.51 -18.35 3.12
C GLU A 53 -7.15 -19.63 2.54
N GLY A 54 -7.67 -19.55 1.31
CA GLY A 54 -8.21 -20.67 0.55
C GLY A 54 -9.70 -20.94 0.70
N GLU A 55 -10.46 -20.02 1.30
CA GLU A 55 -11.91 -20.10 1.36
C GLU A 55 -12.55 -19.88 -0.01
N VAL A 56 -11.95 -19.03 -0.85
CA VAL A 56 -12.38 -18.79 -2.22
C VAL A 56 -11.57 -19.68 -3.18
N PRO A 57 -12.22 -20.51 -4.01
CA PRO A 57 -11.51 -21.40 -4.92
C PRO A 57 -10.78 -20.63 -6.03
N LEU A 58 -9.62 -21.11 -6.44
CA LEU A 58 -8.99 -20.72 -7.70
C LEU A 58 -9.67 -21.53 -8.83
N GLY A 59 -10.30 -20.86 -9.79
CA GLY A 59 -11.04 -21.46 -10.89
C GLY A 59 -10.73 -20.80 -12.23
N ASN A 60 -11.05 -21.45 -13.35
CA ASN A 60 -10.64 -20.96 -14.69
C ASN A 60 -11.79 -20.45 -15.56
N ASN A 61 -13.05 -20.61 -15.13
CA ASN A 61 -14.21 -20.30 -15.98
C ASN A 61 -15.22 -19.41 -15.23
N PRO A 62 -15.25 -18.09 -15.51
CA PRO A 62 -16.33 -17.21 -15.08
C PRO A 62 -17.64 -17.44 -15.88
N PRO A 63 -18.80 -17.01 -15.35
CA PRO A 63 -18.97 -16.43 -14.02
C PRO A 63 -18.87 -17.49 -12.92
N ALA A 64 -18.15 -17.18 -11.85
CA ALA A 64 -17.93 -18.10 -10.72
C ALA A 64 -17.68 -17.33 -9.42
N ASP A 65 -18.20 -17.81 -8.28
CA ASP A 65 -17.80 -17.34 -6.95
C ASP A 65 -16.38 -17.85 -6.65
N ALA A 66 -15.40 -17.30 -7.36
CA ALA A 66 -14.03 -17.80 -7.45
C ALA A 66 -13.05 -16.69 -7.83
N ILE A 67 -11.76 -17.02 -7.72
CA ILE A 67 -10.66 -16.23 -8.26
C ILE A 67 -10.22 -16.89 -9.58
N PHE A 68 -10.21 -16.14 -10.68
CA PHE A 68 -9.85 -16.66 -12.00
C PHE A 68 -8.96 -15.71 -12.80
N THR A 69 -8.19 -16.27 -13.73
CA THR A 69 -7.21 -15.54 -14.53
C THR A 69 -7.72 -15.28 -15.95
N TRP A 70 -7.21 -14.23 -16.57
CA TRP A 70 -7.52 -13.84 -17.94
C TRP A 70 -6.29 -13.20 -18.59
N GLY A 71 -6.21 -13.26 -19.92
CA GLY A 71 -5.09 -12.75 -20.71
C GLY A 71 -5.45 -12.54 -22.17
N GLY A 72 -4.54 -11.90 -22.93
CA GLY A 72 -4.66 -11.74 -24.37
C GLY A 72 -4.64 -13.06 -25.13
N ASP A 73 -3.86 -14.01 -24.63
CA ASP A 73 -3.86 -15.42 -24.98
C ASP A 73 -3.59 -16.27 -23.73
N ALA A 74 -3.45 -17.59 -23.90
CA ALA A 74 -3.25 -18.51 -22.77
C ALA A 74 -1.92 -18.29 -22.02
N ASP A 75 -0.87 -17.78 -22.67
CA ASP A 75 0.42 -17.52 -22.06
C ASP A 75 0.38 -16.25 -21.19
N ASP A 76 -0.48 -15.30 -21.55
CA ASP A 76 -0.73 -14.07 -20.78
C ASP A 76 -1.57 -14.28 -19.50
N HIS A 77 -1.97 -15.52 -19.16
CA HIS A 77 -2.67 -15.80 -17.89
C HIS A 77 -1.68 -15.88 -16.71
N PRO A 78 -1.84 -15.05 -15.66
CA PRO A 78 -1.06 -15.19 -14.44
C PRO A 78 -1.15 -16.59 -13.84
N GLN A 79 -0.08 -17.05 -13.21
CA GLN A 79 -0.07 -18.29 -12.44
C GLN A 79 -0.32 -17.96 -10.98
N LEU A 80 -1.47 -18.39 -10.44
CA LEU A 80 -1.89 -18.12 -9.07
C LEU A 80 -1.76 -19.35 -8.18
N LYS A 81 -1.38 -19.14 -6.91
CA LYS A 81 -1.41 -20.16 -5.86
C LYS A 81 -1.61 -19.51 -4.49
N LEU A 82 -2.05 -20.31 -3.52
CA LEU A 82 -1.92 -19.96 -2.10
C LEU A 82 -0.52 -20.33 -1.64
N ALA A 83 0.14 -19.41 -0.95
CA ALA A 83 1.49 -19.60 -0.45
C ALA A 83 1.58 -19.20 1.02
N GLU A 84 2.31 -19.99 1.82
CA GLU A 84 2.58 -19.65 3.21
C GLU A 84 3.46 -18.39 3.30
N ARG A 85 3.12 -17.51 4.24
CA ARG A 85 3.86 -16.28 4.46
C ARG A 85 3.77 -15.82 5.91
N ALA A 86 4.89 -15.90 6.63
CA ALA A 86 4.95 -15.56 8.05
C ALA A 86 4.71 -14.07 8.37
N ASP A 87 4.90 -13.16 7.41
CA ASP A 87 4.59 -11.73 7.52
C ASP A 87 3.22 -11.37 6.91
N ALA A 88 2.35 -12.35 6.64
CA ALA A 88 0.98 -12.09 6.22
C ALA A 88 0.26 -11.23 7.29
N PRO A 89 -0.48 -10.18 6.87
CA PRO A 89 -1.15 -9.29 7.82
C PRO A 89 -2.26 -9.99 8.61
N GLU A 90 -2.84 -11.06 8.05
CA GLU A 90 -3.82 -11.94 8.67
C GLU A 90 -3.47 -13.38 8.29
N GLY A 91 -3.73 -14.34 9.17
CA GLY A 91 -3.52 -15.78 8.89
C GLY A 91 -2.07 -16.19 8.66
N GLU A 92 -1.88 -17.21 7.81
CA GLU A 92 -0.56 -17.77 7.48
C GLU A 92 -0.35 -17.89 5.96
N GLN A 93 -1.33 -17.50 5.14
CA GLN A 93 -1.29 -17.64 3.68
C GLN A 93 -1.53 -16.31 2.96
N VAL A 94 -1.13 -16.27 1.70
CA VAL A 94 -1.43 -15.18 0.76
C VAL A 94 -1.74 -15.74 -0.62
N LEU A 95 -2.47 -14.98 -1.43
CA LEU A 95 -2.53 -15.19 -2.87
C LEU A 95 -1.21 -14.71 -3.50
N GLU A 96 -0.41 -15.64 -4.01
CA GLU A 96 0.81 -15.36 -4.77
C GLU A 96 0.53 -15.51 -6.26
N GLY A 97 1.02 -14.56 -7.06
CA GLY A 97 0.89 -14.57 -8.52
C GLY A 97 2.23 -14.36 -9.23
N SER A 98 2.48 -15.14 -10.28
CA SER A 98 3.53 -14.87 -11.27
C SER A 98 2.93 -14.27 -12.52
N TYR A 99 3.48 -13.15 -12.97
CA TYR A 99 2.96 -12.35 -14.08
C TYR A 99 4.02 -12.23 -15.18
N ASP A 100 3.93 -13.10 -16.18
CA ASP A 100 4.69 -13.00 -17.44
C ASP A 100 3.69 -12.68 -18.55
N ILE A 101 3.42 -11.38 -18.74
CA ILE A 101 2.33 -10.89 -19.61
C ILE A 101 2.95 -10.06 -20.72
N SER A 102 2.65 -10.42 -21.97
CA SER A 102 3.13 -9.79 -23.18
C SER A 102 2.23 -8.65 -23.68
N ALA A 103 0.90 -8.76 -23.52
CA ALA A 103 -0.05 -7.72 -23.92
C ALA A 103 -0.92 -7.23 -22.75
N TYR A 104 -1.92 -8.01 -22.35
CA TYR A 104 -2.80 -7.70 -21.22
C TYR A 104 -3.18 -8.99 -20.51
N GLY A 105 -3.34 -8.91 -19.20
CA GLY A 105 -3.69 -10.06 -18.38
C GLY A 105 -3.81 -9.69 -16.92
N GLY A 106 -4.43 -10.57 -16.15
CA GLY A 106 -4.74 -10.32 -14.76
C GLY A 106 -5.56 -11.43 -14.15
N PHE A 107 -6.14 -11.13 -13.00
CA PHE A 107 -7.11 -11.99 -12.36
C PHE A 107 -8.28 -11.16 -11.85
N SER A 108 -9.41 -11.84 -11.68
CA SER A 108 -10.59 -11.30 -11.03
C SER A 108 -10.90 -12.12 -9.80
N HIS A 109 -11.33 -11.46 -8.72
CA HIS A 109 -12.04 -12.12 -7.63
C HIS A 109 -13.52 -11.75 -7.79
N GLU A 110 -14.30 -12.71 -8.27
CA GLU A 110 -15.73 -12.55 -8.48
C GLU A 110 -16.49 -13.20 -7.32
N PHE A 111 -17.52 -12.51 -6.84
CA PHE A 111 -18.37 -12.96 -5.76
C PHE A 111 -19.80 -12.45 -5.98
N ALA A 112 -20.77 -13.06 -5.32
CA ALA A 112 -22.19 -12.77 -5.47
C ALA A 112 -22.69 -13.08 -6.89
N VAL A 113 -22.22 -14.18 -7.50
CA VAL A 113 -22.65 -14.58 -8.86
C VAL A 113 -24.13 -14.93 -8.93
N ASP A 114 -24.69 -15.55 -7.88
CA ASP A 114 -26.11 -15.93 -7.82
C ASP A 114 -26.93 -15.07 -6.85
N THR A 115 -26.36 -13.95 -6.38
CA THR A 115 -27.01 -13.05 -5.44
C THR A 115 -26.93 -11.61 -5.92
N PRO A 116 -27.80 -10.70 -5.43
CA PRO A 116 -27.66 -9.29 -5.75
C PRO A 116 -26.24 -8.76 -5.44
N PRO A 117 -25.69 -7.83 -6.26
CA PRO A 117 -24.39 -7.23 -5.99
C PRO A 117 -24.33 -6.59 -4.60
N ARG A 118 -23.15 -6.63 -3.97
CA ARG A 118 -22.96 -6.04 -2.65
C ARG A 118 -23.10 -4.51 -2.72
N ASN A 119 -23.89 -3.93 -1.82
CA ASN A 119 -24.01 -2.48 -1.69
C ASN A 119 -22.87 -1.93 -0.83
N TRP A 120 -22.00 -1.10 -1.42
CA TRP A 120 -20.84 -0.50 -0.75
C TRP A 120 -21.01 0.98 -0.38
N THR A 121 -22.20 1.57 -0.53
CA THR A 121 -22.43 3.02 -0.33
C THR A 121 -22.06 3.53 1.08
N ALA A 122 -22.06 2.66 2.09
CA ALA A 122 -21.65 3.03 3.45
C ALA A 122 -20.12 3.07 3.66
N HIS A 123 -19.34 2.56 2.71
CA HIS A 123 -17.88 2.48 2.80
C HIS A 123 -17.20 3.65 2.09
N LYS A 124 -16.07 4.10 2.66
CA LYS A 124 -15.34 5.28 2.18
C LYS A 124 -14.13 4.94 1.31
N GLY A 125 -13.84 3.66 1.09
CA GLY A 125 -12.69 3.24 0.30
C GLY A 125 -12.45 1.74 0.37
N ILE A 126 -11.46 1.31 -0.39
CA ILE A 126 -10.97 -0.07 -0.44
C ILE A 126 -9.56 -0.09 0.14
N ARG A 127 -9.27 -1.14 0.91
CA ARG A 127 -7.92 -1.44 1.40
C ARG A 127 -7.54 -2.84 0.96
N PHE A 128 -6.29 -3.01 0.57
CA PHE A 128 -5.68 -4.32 0.36
C PHE A 128 -4.19 -4.21 0.68
N TRP A 129 -3.61 -5.32 1.10
CA TRP A 129 -2.16 -5.44 1.23
C TRP A 129 -1.59 -5.94 -0.09
N TRP A 130 -0.51 -5.33 -0.55
CA TRP A 130 0.16 -5.69 -1.79
C TRP A 130 1.67 -5.74 -1.56
N TYR A 131 2.29 -6.84 -1.99
CA TYR A 131 3.73 -7.01 -1.93
C TYR A 131 4.30 -7.35 -3.31
N GLY A 132 5.09 -6.42 -3.87
CA GLY A 132 5.82 -6.64 -5.11
C GLY A 132 7.23 -7.18 -4.86
N GLN A 133 7.58 -8.29 -5.53
CA GLN A 133 8.93 -8.88 -5.48
C GLN A 133 9.88 -8.21 -6.49
N ASN A 134 10.13 -6.91 -6.34
CA ASN A 134 11.18 -6.27 -7.15
C ASN A 134 12.53 -6.92 -6.80
N THR A 135 13.23 -7.45 -7.79
CA THR A 135 14.52 -8.13 -7.60
C THR A 135 15.69 -7.16 -7.35
N ALA A 136 15.43 -5.85 -7.45
CA ALA A 136 16.36 -4.79 -7.10
C ALA A 136 15.59 -3.57 -6.53
N PRO A 137 16.23 -2.72 -5.70
CA PRO A 137 15.64 -1.45 -5.29
C PRO A 137 15.34 -0.59 -6.51
N LEU A 138 14.07 -0.22 -6.67
CA LEU A 138 13.60 0.66 -7.73
C LEU A 138 13.30 2.04 -7.15
N PRO A 139 13.63 3.15 -7.86
CA PRO A 139 13.11 4.47 -7.52
C PRO A 139 11.60 4.43 -7.29
N PRO A 140 11.05 5.20 -6.34
CA PRO A 140 9.60 5.29 -6.15
C PRO A 140 8.85 5.55 -7.46
N GLY A 141 7.84 4.74 -7.75
CA GLY A 141 7.01 4.86 -8.96
C GLY A 141 7.59 4.24 -10.24
N SER A 142 8.78 3.60 -10.20
CA SER A 142 9.42 2.99 -11.38
C SER A 142 9.19 1.48 -11.55
N GLY A 143 8.47 0.85 -10.62
CA GLY A 143 8.02 -0.54 -10.76
C GLY A 143 6.97 -0.72 -11.85
N LYS A 144 6.62 -1.98 -12.14
CA LYS A 144 5.46 -2.30 -12.98
C LYS A 144 4.21 -1.65 -12.38
N ARG A 145 3.38 -1.06 -13.23
CA ARG A 145 2.07 -0.53 -12.83
C ARG A 145 1.06 -1.67 -12.87
N ILE A 146 0.18 -1.68 -11.88
CA ILE A 146 -0.89 -2.65 -11.73
C ILE A 146 -2.18 -1.87 -11.71
N HIS A 147 -3.11 -2.26 -12.56
CA HIS A 147 -4.44 -1.65 -12.59
C HIS A 147 -5.31 -2.37 -11.56
N PHE A 148 -6.00 -1.60 -10.74
CA PHE A 148 -7.01 -2.10 -9.82
C PHE A 148 -8.37 -1.64 -10.34
N GLU A 149 -9.26 -2.59 -10.57
CA GLU A 149 -10.57 -2.37 -11.17
C GLU A 149 -11.67 -2.87 -10.24
N ILE A 150 -12.77 -2.13 -10.19
CA ILE A 150 -14.02 -2.54 -9.55
C ILE A 150 -15.07 -2.58 -10.66
N LYS A 151 -15.76 -3.72 -10.78
CA LYS A 151 -16.91 -3.86 -11.68
C LYS A 151 -18.19 -3.70 -10.88
N ASP A 152 -19.15 -2.98 -11.43
CA ASP A 152 -20.44 -2.73 -10.80
C ASP A 152 -21.60 -2.87 -11.79
N GLY A 153 -22.83 -2.64 -11.33
CA GLY A 153 -24.02 -2.82 -12.15
C GLY A 153 -24.42 -4.28 -12.32
N GLY A 154 -25.22 -4.56 -13.36
CA GLY A 154 -25.73 -5.90 -13.63
C GLY A 154 -26.79 -6.40 -12.63
N ALA A 155 -27.29 -7.60 -12.88
CA ALA A 155 -28.25 -8.28 -11.99
C ALA A 155 -27.59 -9.00 -10.81
N ASN A 156 -26.30 -9.34 -10.95
CA ASN A 156 -25.48 -10.08 -9.99
C ASN A 156 -23.99 -9.80 -10.24
N GLY A 157 -23.10 -10.31 -9.39
CA GLY A 157 -21.66 -10.10 -9.49
C GLY A 157 -21.05 -10.51 -10.83
N GLY A 158 -21.50 -11.64 -11.40
CA GLY A 158 -21.01 -12.13 -12.70
C GLY A 158 -21.55 -11.39 -13.93
N ALA A 159 -22.57 -10.56 -13.76
CA ALA A 159 -23.09 -9.66 -14.78
C ALA A 159 -22.59 -8.21 -14.62
N SER A 160 -21.62 -7.97 -13.73
CA SER A 160 -21.08 -6.62 -13.50
C SER A 160 -20.29 -6.12 -14.71
N GLU A 161 -20.47 -4.85 -15.05
CA GLU A 161 -19.84 -4.23 -16.21
C GLU A 161 -18.54 -3.52 -15.81
N LEU A 162 -17.58 -3.50 -16.74
CA LEU A 162 -16.35 -2.73 -16.58
C LEU A 162 -16.61 -1.29 -17.04
N TRP A 163 -16.48 -0.33 -16.13
CA TRP A 163 -16.43 1.08 -16.47
C TRP A 163 -14.97 1.53 -16.55
N THR A 164 -14.49 1.76 -17.77
CA THR A 164 -13.20 2.43 -17.99
C THR A 164 -13.41 3.94 -18.10
N THR A 165 -12.93 4.71 -17.13
CA THR A 165 -12.74 6.16 -17.32
C THR A 165 -11.33 6.39 -17.85
N SER A 166 -11.23 6.93 -19.06
CA SER A 166 -9.97 7.32 -19.72
C SER A 166 -9.29 8.51 -19.06
#